data_AF-A0A935BD71-F1
#
_entry.id   AF-A0A935BD71-F1
#
_cell.length_a   1.000
_cell.length_b   1.000
_cell.length_c   1.000
_cell.angle_alpha   90.00
_cell.angle_beta   90.00
_cell.angle_gamma   90.00
#
_symmetry.space_group_name_H-M   'P 1'
#
loop_
_entity.id
_entity.type
_entity.pdbx_description
1 polymer ?
#
loop_
_entity_poly.entity_id
_entity_poly.type
_entity_poly.pdbx_seq_one_letter_code
_entity_poly.pdbx_strand_id
1 'polypeptide(L)'
;MASVVGDGWWRASAQQADQKMPDVVTMGKDAKLGQVTFNHAKHNNGAYNITPGTPIACISCHHTAQPAAEVAKHPPLKTAWPADRTTSLTAELFVKGPREAGVANCRECHARTGEKPKLLAAIPEVKHEGSPALISLNNMQALHRTCAGCHTEVKKTIPTSKAPTANQCTICHKKTA
;
A
#
# COMPACT_ATOMS: atom_id res chain seq x y z
N MET A 1 -22.68 58.24 23.93
CA MET A 1 -21.27 57.99 24.29
C MET A 1 -21.21 56.73 25.15
N ALA A 2 -20.68 55.64 24.61
CA ALA A 2 -20.13 54.50 25.36
C ALA A 2 -19.33 53.63 24.36
N SER A 3 -18.01 53.65 24.47
CA SER A 3 -17.13 52.60 23.94
C SER A 3 -17.16 51.41 24.90
N VAL A 4 -17.19 50.19 24.36
CA VAL A 4 -16.68 49.01 25.06
C VAL A 4 -15.94 48.14 24.05
N VAL A 5 -14.70 47.85 24.42
CA VAL A 5 -13.76 46.87 23.86
C VAL A 5 -14.31 45.46 24.06
N GLY A 6 -13.97 44.50 23.19
CA GLY A 6 -14.41 43.11 23.32
C GLY A 6 -13.63 42.12 22.46
N ASP A 7 -12.38 41.90 22.88
CA ASP A 7 -11.58 40.66 22.86
C ASP A 7 -11.85 39.56 21.82
N GLY A 8 -10.78 39.23 21.08
CA GLY A 8 -10.71 38.09 20.18
C GLY A 8 -10.76 36.74 20.90
N TRP A 9 -11.76 35.93 20.59
CA TRP A 9 -11.92 34.58 21.12
C TRP A 9 -12.43 33.62 20.03
N TRP A 10 -11.52 33.15 19.18
CA TRP A 10 -11.47 31.77 18.67
C TRP A 10 -10.12 31.64 17.93
N ARG A 11 -9.03 31.31 18.62
CA ARG A 11 -8.52 29.95 18.78
C ARG A 11 -8.61 29.11 17.50
N ALA A 12 -7.44 29.01 16.85
CA ALA A 12 -7.01 27.91 16.01
C ALA A 12 -7.64 26.59 16.45
N SER A 13 -8.28 25.88 15.50
CA SER A 13 -8.85 24.58 15.75
C SER A 13 -8.01 23.49 15.08
N ALA A 14 -7.39 22.70 15.97
CA ALA A 14 -6.78 21.39 15.78
C ALA A 14 -5.61 21.29 14.80
N GLN A 15 -4.39 21.35 15.35
CA GLN A 15 -3.31 20.52 14.84
C GLN A 15 -3.80 19.07 14.91
N GLN A 16 -4.12 18.46 13.76
CA GLN A 16 -4.42 17.03 13.69
C GLN A 16 -3.28 16.29 14.38
N ALA A 17 -3.60 15.47 15.38
CA ALA A 17 -2.59 14.65 16.05
C ALA A 17 -1.92 13.76 15.00
N ASP A 18 -0.60 13.93 14.85
CA ASP A 18 0.25 13.19 13.92
C ASP A 18 -0.09 11.70 13.94
N GLN A 19 -0.52 11.17 12.80
CA GLN A 19 -0.89 9.76 12.68
C GLN A 19 0.35 8.89 12.53
N LYS A 20 0.59 8.01 13.49
CA LYS A 20 1.71 7.06 13.42
C LYS A 20 1.38 5.94 12.43
N MET A 21 2.30 5.67 11.52
CA MET A 21 2.22 4.50 10.63
C MET A 21 2.18 3.21 11.45
N PRO A 22 1.25 2.28 11.18
CA PRO A 22 1.18 1.05 11.94
C PRO A 22 2.39 0.16 11.65
N ASP A 23 3.13 -0.21 12.68
CA ASP A 23 4.34 -1.03 12.53
C ASP A 23 4.00 -2.39 11.92
N VAL A 24 2.96 -3.07 12.42
CA VAL A 24 2.51 -4.37 11.91
C VAL A 24 1.02 -4.33 11.60
N VAL A 25 0.63 -4.82 10.44
CA VAL A 25 -0.77 -4.98 10.02
C VAL A 25 -1.07 -6.42 9.64
N THR A 26 -2.31 -6.86 9.87
CA THR A 26 -2.77 -8.16 9.42
C THR A 26 -3.42 -8.04 8.06
N MET A 27 -2.81 -8.64 7.03
CA MET A 27 -3.31 -8.58 5.64
C MET A 27 -4.14 -9.81 5.26
N GLY A 28 -3.91 -10.94 5.93
CA GLY A 28 -4.42 -12.26 5.54
C GLY A 28 -5.05 -13.05 6.67
N LYS A 29 -5.87 -12.43 7.54
CA LYS A 29 -6.48 -13.11 8.71
C LYS A 29 -7.11 -14.47 8.35
N ASP A 30 -7.88 -14.51 7.28
CA ASP A 30 -8.63 -15.71 6.88
C ASP A 30 -7.93 -16.49 5.73
N ALA A 31 -6.61 -16.35 5.59
CA ALA A 31 -5.88 -17.10 4.57
C ALA A 31 -5.78 -18.58 4.96
N LYS A 32 -6.05 -19.49 4.01
CA LYS A 32 -6.12 -20.94 4.25
C LYS A 32 -4.87 -21.55 4.87
N LEU A 33 -3.69 -21.02 4.54
CA LEU A 33 -2.41 -21.52 5.07
C LEU A 33 -2.00 -20.88 6.40
N GLY A 34 -2.81 -19.99 6.95
CA GLY A 34 -2.52 -19.22 8.14
C GLY A 34 -2.40 -17.73 7.86
N GLN A 35 -2.48 -16.95 8.94
CA GLN A 35 -2.48 -15.50 8.92
C GLN A 35 -1.19 -14.93 8.31
N VAL A 36 -1.33 -13.89 7.51
CA VAL A 36 -0.22 -13.09 6.99
C VAL A 36 -0.21 -11.73 7.66
N THR A 37 0.94 -11.37 8.23
CA THR A 37 1.22 -10.05 8.78
C THR A 37 2.28 -9.33 7.95
N PHE A 38 2.12 -8.03 7.76
CA PHE A 38 3.08 -7.16 7.11
C PHE A 38 3.64 -6.16 8.11
N ASN A 39 4.93 -5.82 8.01
CA ASN A 39 5.58 -4.87 8.90
C ASN A 39 6.09 -3.65 8.12
N HIS A 40 5.44 -2.48 8.27
CA HIS A 40 5.82 -1.26 7.57
C HIS A 40 7.23 -0.80 7.95
N ALA A 41 7.57 -0.83 9.25
CA ALA A 41 8.87 -0.37 9.73
C ALA A 41 10.02 -1.13 9.06
N LYS A 42 9.88 -2.45 8.86
CA LYS A 42 10.87 -3.27 8.16
C LYS A 42 10.98 -3.00 6.67
N HIS A 43 9.91 -2.55 6.01
CA HIS A 43 9.93 -2.26 4.58
C HIS A 43 10.37 -0.82 4.31
N ASN A 44 10.07 0.13 5.19
CA ASN A 44 10.38 1.54 5.01
C ASN A 44 11.73 1.97 5.63
N ASN A 45 12.39 1.15 6.46
CA ASN A 45 13.69 1.50 7.07
C ASN A 45 14.92 1.10 6.21
N GLY A 46 14.70 0.58 5.00
CA GLY A 46 15.77 0.23 4.05
C GLY A 46 16.52 -1.08 4.32
N ALA A 47 16.13 -1.84 5.35
CA ALA A 47 16.79 -3.12 5.69
C ALA A 47 16.58 -4.23 4.64
N TYR A 48 15.56 -4.12 3.78
CA TYR A 48 15.14 -5.17 2.84
C TYR A 48 14.83 -4.64 1.43
N ASN A 49 15.45 -3.53 1.03
CA ASN A 49 15.24 -2.95 -0.31
C ASN A 49 16.20 -3.54 -1.35
N ILE A 50 15.81 -3.51 -2.62
CA ILE A 50 16.63 -3.92 -3.78
C ILE A 50 17.91 -3.09 -3.89
N THR A 51 17.85 -1.83 -3.48
CA THR A 51 19.00 -0.94 -3.31
C THR A 51 19.30 -0.86 -1.82
N PRO A 52 20.39 -1.49 -1.34
CA PRO A 52 20.72 -1.49 0.09
C PRO A 52 20.79 -0.08 0.68
N GLY A 53 20.17 0.13 1.83
CA GLY A 53 20.24 1.39 2.56
C GLY A 53 19.24 2.47 2.13
N THR A 54 18.39 2.22 1.12
CA THR A 54 17.32 3.14 0.75
C THR A 54 15.94 2.63 1.23
N PRO A 55 15.05 3.50 1.74
CA PRO A 55 13.67 3.15 2.02
C PRO A 55 12.91 2.63 0.79
N ILE A 56 12.01 1.66 0.99
CA ILE A 56 11.01 1.34 -0.04
C ILE A 56 9.99 2.48 -0.05
N ALA A 57 9.83 3.15 -1.20
CA ALA A 57 8.88 4.24 -1.34
C ALA A 57 7.43 3.75 -1.11
N CYS A 58 6.59 4.59 -0.49
CA CYS A 58 5.21 4.21 -0.17
C CYS A 58 4.42 3.77 -1.42
N ILE A 59 4.67 4.45 -2.55
CA ILE A 59 4.06 4.16 -3.85
C ILE A 59 4.53 2.84 -4.48
N SER A 60 5.58 2.19 -3.97
CA SER A 60 5.94 0.84 -4.41
C SER A 60 4.91 -0.21 -3.99
N CYS A 61 4.12 0.06 -2.94
CA CYS A 61 3.01 -0.80 -2.51
C CYS A 61 1.66 -0.11 -2.67
N HIS A 62 1.53 1.15 -2.25
CA HIS A 62 0.36 1.99 -2.51
C HIS A 62 0.44 2.61 -3.91
N HIS A 63 0.51 1.76 -4.92
CA HIS A 63 0.85 2.14 -6.30
C HIS A 63 -0.19 3.02 -7.00
N THR A 64 -1.41 3.10 -6.47
CA THR A 64 -2.45 4.03 -6.94
C THR A 64 -2.36 5.39 -6.25
N ALA A 65 -1.59 5.50 -5.17
CA ALA A 65 -1.50 6.70 -4.34
C ALA A 65 -0.50 7.70 -4.93
N GLN A 66 -0.64 7.99 -6.22
CA GLN A 66 0.17 8.94 -6.98
C GLN A 66 -0.66 9.56 -8.12
N PRO A 67 -0.24 10.71 -8.70
CA PRO A 67 -0.97 11.34 -9.79
C PRO A 67 -1.14 10.41 -10.99
N ALA A 68 -2.24 10.56 -11.72
CA ALA A 68 -2.51 9.72 -12.90
C ALA A 68 -1.37 9.74 -13.93
N ALA A 69 -0.73 10.89 -14.11
CA ALA A 69 0.44 11.04 -14.96
C ALA A 69 1.66 10.21 -14.49
N GLU A 70 1.82 10.02 -13.18
CA GLU A 70 2.88 9.16 -12.63
C GLU A 70 2.49 7.68 -12.74
N VAL A 71 1.24 7.33 -12.42
CA VAL A 71 0.74 5.94 -12.60
C VAL A 71 0.97 5.46 -14.03
N ALA A 72 0.69 6.30 -15.04
CA ALA A 72 0.81 5.96 -16.45
C ALA A 72 2.26 5.64 -16.89
N LYS A 73 3.28 6.09 -16.14
CA LYS A 73 4.69 5.78 -16.42
C LYS A 73 5.08 4.35 -16.03
N HIS A 74 4.21 3.65 -15.30
CA HIS A 74 4.49 2.34 -14.74
C HIS A 74 3.48 1.29 -15.23
N PRO A 75 3.56 0.82 -16.49
CA PRO A 75 2.74 -0.31 -16.93
C PRO A 75 2.92 -1.53 -16.01
N PRO A 76 1.84 -2.28 -15.68
CA PRO A 76 0.48 -2.19 -16.22
C PRO A 76 -0.47 -1.29 -15.41
N LEU A 77 0.03 -0.40 -14.56
CA LEU A 77 -0.80 0.43 -13.69
C LEU A 77 -1.62 1.45 -14.49
N LYS A 78 -2.88 1.65 -14.11
CA LYS A 78 -3.84 2.52 -14.81
C LYS A 78 -4.70 3.39 -13.89
N THR A 79 -4.62 3.18 -12.59
CA THR A 79 -5.53 3.77 -11.62
C THR A 79 -4.77 4.64 -10.64
N ALA A 80 -5.09 5.94 -10.62
CA ALA A 80 -4.81 6.82 -9.50
C ALA A 80 -5.99 6.81 -8.53
N TRP A 81 -5.70 6.87 -7.23
CA TRP A 81 -6.73 6.93 -6.18
C TRP A 81 -6.34 7.89 -5.05
N PRO A 82 -7.20 8.85 -4.68
CA PRO A 82 -8.40 9.26 -5.41
C PRO A 82 -8.05 9.77 -6.82
N ALA A 83 -9.03 9.80 -7.72
CA ALA A 83 -8.80 10.05 -9.15
C ALA A 83 -8.22 11.45 -9.45
N ASP A 84 -8.49 12.41 -8.57
CA ASP A 84 -8.07 13.82 -8.64
C ASP A 84 -6.79 14.12 -7.84
N ARG A 85 -6.13 13.09 -7.31
CA ARG A 85 -4.88 13.25 -6.55
C ARG A 85 -3.79 13.95 -7.38
N THR A 86 -3.15 14.93 -6.76
CA THR A 86 -2.03 15.71 -7.33
C THR A 86 -0.67 15.39 -6.72
N THR A 87 -0.60 14.56 -5.68
CA THR A 87 0.65 14.25 -4.95
C THR A 87 0.88 12.75 -4.82
N SER A 88 2.15 12.32 -4.84
CA SER A 88 2.53 10.94 -4.52
C SER A 88 2.58 10.74 -3.01
N LEU A 89 2.09 9.59 -2.52
CA LEU A 89 2.12 9.25 -1.11
C LEU A 89 3.56 9.21 -0.58
N THR A 90 3.80 9.93 0.50
CA THR A 90 5.03 9.88 1.28
C THR A 90 4.72 9.63 2.76
N ALA A 91 5.74 9.35 3.57
CA ALA A 91 5.57 9.19 5.01
C ALA A 91 5.09 10.50 5.67
N GLU A 92 5.59 11.65 5.21
CA GLU A 92 5.20 12.97 5.70
C GLU A 92 3.74 13.28 5.39
N LEU A 93 3.26 12.90 4.20
CA LEU A 93 1.85 13.06 3.85
C LEU A 93 0.95 12.13 4.67
N PHE A 94 1.39 10.89 4.93
CA PHE A 94 0.66 9.96 5.78
C PHE A 94 0.43 10.53 7.19
N VAL A 95 1.48 11.06 7.82
CA VAL A 95 1.42 11.58 9.20
C VAL A 95 0.42 12.72 9.35
N LYS A 96 0.29 13.56 8.31
CA LYS A 96 -0.67 14.67 8.27
C LYS A 96 -2.13 14.21 8.16
N GLY A 97 -2.38 12.99 7.68
CA GLY A 97 -3.73 12.48 7.48
C GLY A 97 -3.75 11.31 6.48
N PRO A 98 -3.88 10.05 6.93
CA PRO A 98 -3.74 8.89 6.05
C PRO A 98 -4.90 8.76 5.05
N ARG A 99 -6.10 9.21 5.44
CA ARG A 99 -7.28 9.20 4.57
C ARG A 99 -7.15 10.26 3.49
N GLU A 100 -6.68 11.44 3.86
CA GLU A 100 -6.43 12.59 2.98
C GLU A 100 -5.24 12.30 2.04
N ALA A 101 -4.23 11.60 2.54
CA ALA A 101 -3.13 11.05 1.74
C ALA A 101 -3.58 9.88 0.84
N GLY A 102 -4.89 9.55 0.85
CA GLY A 102 -5.58 8.55 0.03
C GLY A 102 -4.99 7.16 0.13
N VAL A 103 -4.53 6.78 1.33
CA VAL A 103 -4.06 5.42 1.62
C VAL A 103 -5.27 4.49 1.63
N ALA A 104 -5.45 3.71 0.57
CA ALA A 104 -6.48 2.69 0.47
C ALA A 104 -5.97 1.32 0.96
N ASN A 105 -6.85 0.54 1.56
CA ASN A 105 -6.54 -0.86 1.84
C ASN A 105 -6.60 -1.66 0.54
N CYS A 106 -5.63 -2.56 0.32
CA CYS A 106 -5.51 -3.34 -0.92
C CYS A 106 -6.84 -3.99 -1.33
N ARG A 107 -7.60 -4.53 -0.36
CA ARG A 107 -8.85 -5.26 -0.61
C ARG A 107 -10.03 -4.38 -1.01
N GLU A 108 -9.91 -3.07 -0.80
CA GLU A 108 -10.95 -2.12 -1.22
C GLU A 108 -10.97 -1.95 -2.75
N CYS A 109 -9.86 -2.27 -3.43
CA CYS A 109 -9.75 -2.35 -4.89
C CYS A 109 -9.59 -3.80 -5.37
N HIS A 110 -8.67 -4.56 -4.77
CA HIS A 110 -8.41 -5.97 -5.05
C HIS A 110 -9.26 -6.85 -4.14
N ALA A 111 -10.58 -6.83 -4.35
CA ALA A 111 -11.53 -7.61 -3.56
C ALA A 111 -11.26 -9.12 -3.64
N ARG A 112 -11.88 -9.89 -2.74
CA ARG A 112 -11.83 -11.35 -2.81
C ARG A 112 -12.57 -11.87 -4.04
N THR A 113 -12.22 -13.08 -4.45
CA THR A 113 -12.98 -13.80 -5.48
C THR A 113 -14.46 -13.89 -5.07
N GLY A 114 -15.35 -13.44 -5.94
CA GLY A 114 -16.80 -13.40 -5.68
C GLY A 114 -17.29 -12.14 -4.95
N GLU A 115 -16.40 -11.28 -4.47
CA GLU A 115 -16.75 -10.00 -3.84
C GLU A 115 -16.57 -8.83 -4.82
N LYS A 116 -17.30 -7.74 -4.60
CA LYS A 116 -17.13 -6.49 -5.34
C LYS A 116 -16.14 -5.56 -4.62
N PRO A 117 -15.25 -4.86 -5.35
CA PRO A 117 -14.45 -3.81 -4.75
C PRO A 117 -15.31 -2.70 -4.18
N LYS A 118 -14.80 -2.02 -3.14
CA LYS A 118 -15.46 -0.87 -2.52
C LYS A 118 -15.19 0.42 -3.29
N LEU A 119 -13.99 0.55 -3.87
CA LEU A 119 -13.52 1.82 -4.47
C LEU A 119 -13.52 1.80 -6.00
N LEU A 120 -13.70 0.63 -6.62
CA LEU A 120 -13.69 0.47 -8.07
C LEU A 120 -14.95 -0.27 -8.54
N ALA A 121 -15.32 -0.05 -9.80
CA ALA A 121 -16.48 -0.73 -10.41
C ALA A 121 -16.28 -2.25 -10.56
N ALA A 122 -15.04 -2.69 -10.76
CA ALA A 122 -14.67 -4.10 -10.93
C ALA A 122 -13.24 -4.36 -10.42
N ILE A 123 -12.94 -5.62 -10.13
CA ILE A 123 -11.58 -6.03 -9.75
C ILE A 123 -10.64 -5.73 -10.92
N PRO A 124 -9.49 -5.06 -10.72
CA PRO A 124 -8.56 -4.75 -11.80
C PRO A 124 -8.07 -5.99 -12.54
N GLU A 125 -7.82 -5.87 -13.83
CA GLU A 125 -7.27 -6.94 -14.66
C GLU A 125 -5.97 -6.52 -15.34
N VAL A 126 -5.08 -7.48 -15.54
CA VAL A 126 -3.84 -7.30 -16.30
C VAL A 126 -3.71 -8.38 -17.36
N LYS A 127 -3.07 -8.06 -18.47
CA LYS A 127 -2.73 -9.05 -19.49
C LYS A 127 -1.60 -9.96 -18.98
N HIS A 128 -1.72 -11.26 -19.20
CA HIS A 128 -0.64 -12.21 -18.91
C HIS A 128 0.56 -11.96 -19.84
N GLU A 129 1.78 -12.06 -19.31
CA GLU A 129 3.00 -11.94 -20.10
C GLU A 129 3.11 -13.10 -21.09
N GLY A 130 3.17 -12.81 -22.39
CA GLY A 130 3.24 -13.85 -23.43
C GLY A 130 1.92 -14.57 -23.74
N SER A 131 0.77 -14.09 -23.25
CA SER A 131 -0.55 -14.65 -23.59
C SER A 131 -1.60 -13.55 -23.79
N PRO A 132 -2.64 -13.76 -24.62
CA PRO A 132 -3.78 -12.84 -24.71
C PRO A 132 -4.69 -12.88 -23.47
N ALA A 133 -4.51 -13.85 -22.56
CA ALA A 133 -5.35 -14.01 -21.39
C ALA A 133 -5.29 -12.79 -20.45
N LEU A 134 -6.45 -12.42 -19.89
CA LEU A 134 -6.56 -11.46 -18.81
C LEU A 134 -6.55 -12.19 -17.47
N ILE A 135 -5.80 -11.66 -16.52
CA ILE A 135 -5.75 -12.12 -15.13
C ILE A 135 -6.47 -11.10 -14.26
N SER A 136 -7.50 -11.54 -13.56
CA SER A 136 -8.15 -10.75 -12.52
C SER A 136 -7.23 -10.65 -11.29
N LEU A 137 -6.87 -9.43 -10.92
CA LEU A 137 -6.08 -9.10 -9.74
C LEU A 137 -6.97 -9.02 -8.50
N ASN A 138 -7.63 -10.12 -8.14
CA ASN A 138 -8.25 -10.24 -6.82
C ASN A 138 -7.18 -10.19 -5.71
N ASN A 139 -7.60 -10.14 -4.45
CA ASN A 139 -6.68 -10.01 -3.31
C ASN A 139 -5.55 -11.05 -3.32
N MET A 140 -5.86 -12.31 -3.67
CA MET A 140 -4.86 -13.38 -3.73
C MET A 140 -3.84 -13.09 -4.83
N GLN A 141 -4.29 -12.82 -6.05
CA GLN A 141 -3.40 -12.58 -7.18
C GLN A 141 -2.55 -11.31 -6.99
N ALA A 142 -3.16 -10.23 -6.51
CA ALA A 142 -2.45 -8.98 -6.24
C ALA A 142 -1.34 -9.15 -5.19
N LEU A 143 -1.65 -9.79 -4.05
CA LEU A 143 -0.67 -10.01 -2.99
C LEU A 143 0.44 -10.97 -3.41
N HIS A 144 0.12 -12.10 -4.05
CA HIS A 144 1.15 -13.05 -4.48
C HIS A 144 2.04 -12.45 -5.57
N ARG A 145 1.47 -11.72 -6.55
CA ARG A 145 2.28 -11.06 -7.58
C ARG A 145 3.20 -10.00 -6.98
N THR A 146 2.67 -9.10 -6.16
CA THR A 146 3.45 -7.98 -5.61
C THR A 146 4.46 -8.43 -4.57
N CYS A 147 4.04 -9.20 -3.56
CA CYS A 147 4.94 -9.63 -2.48
C CYS A 147 6.00 -10.61 -3.01
N ALA A 148 5.59 -11.66 -3.73
CA ALA A 148 6.54 -12.65 -4.21
C ALA A 148 7.46 -12.09 -5.29
N GLY A 149 6.94 -11.21 -6.17
CA GLY A 149 7.75 -10.53 -7.17
C GLY A 149 8.85 -9.66 -6.56
N CYS A 150 8.48 -8.76 -5.64
CA CYS A 150 9.47 -7.90 -4.97
C CYS A 150 10.50 -8.70 -4.18
N HIS A 151 10.08 -9.70 -3.39
CA HIS A 151 11.02 -10.52 -2.64
C HIS A 151 11.95 -11.36 -3.53
N THR A 152 11.43 -11.86 -4.66
CA THR A 152 12.24 -12.59 -5.64
C THR A 152 13.33 -11.69 -6.20
N GLU A 153 12.99 -10.45 -6.57
CA GLU A 153 13.98 -9.51 -7.08
C GLU A 153 15.00 -9.11 -6.01
N VAL A 154 14.56 -8.83 -4.78
CA VAL A 154 15.48 -8.58 -3.65
C VAL A 154 16.42 -9.77 -3.43
N LYS A 155 15.94 -11.01 -3.51
CA LYS A 155 16.78 -12.20 -3.35
C LYS A 155 17.77 -12.39 -4.49
N LYS A 156 17.36 -12.03 -5.71
CA LYS A 156 18.23 -12.06 -6.90
C LYS A 156 19.35 -11.01 -6.79
N THR A 157 19.02 -9.79 -6.38
CA THR A 157 20.00 -8.69 -6.22
C THR A 157 20.85 -8.86 -4.97
N ILE A 158 20.28 -9.38 -3.89
CA ILE A 158 20.92 -9.56 -2.58
C ILE A 158 20.73 -11.03 -2.15
N PRO A 159 21.58 -11.96 -2.62
CA PRO A 159 21.44 -13.39 -2.33
C PRO A 159 21.46 -13.74 -0.84
N THR A 160 22.10 -12.91 0.00
CA THR A 160 22.14 -13.08 1.46
C THR A 160 20.87 -12.61 2.17
N SER A 161 19.92 -12.00 1.45
CA SER A 161 18.67 -11.51 2.02
C SER A 161 17.84 -12.65 2.63
N LYS A 162 17.15 -12.34 3.74
CA LYS A 162 16.18 -13.23 4.40
C LYS A 162 14.75 -13.05 3.87
N ALA A 163 14.57 -12.32 2.78
CA ALA A 163 13.27 -12.18 2.12
C ALA A 163 12.75 -13.56 1.67
N PRO A 164 11.46 -13.88 1.91
CA PRO A 164 10.89 -15.16 1.52
C PRO A 164 10.67 -15.24 0.01
N THR A 165 10.92 -16.41 -0.57
CA THR A 165 10.68 -16.64 -2.01
C THR A 165 9.24 -17.07 -2.29
N ALA A 166 8.84 -17.02 -3.56
CA ALA A 166 7.50 -17.43 -4.02
C ALA A 166 7.09 -18.86 -3.60
N ASN A 167 8.07 -19.74 -3.39
CA ASN A 167 7.84 -21.14 -3.07
C ASN A 167 7.88 -21.43 -1.55
N GLN A 168 8.13 -20.42 -0.72
CA GLN A 168 8.27 -20.54 0.73
C GLN A 168 7.00 -20.07 1.45
N CYS A 169 5.87 -20.70 1.13
CA CYS A 169 4.54 -20.28 1.56
C CYS A 169 4.43 -20.05 3.08
N THR A 170 5.03 -20.94 3.88
CA THR A 170 4.94 -20.93 5.35
C THR A 170 5.82 -19.89 6.03
N ILE A 171 6.72 -19.21 5.31
CA ILE A 171 7.46 -18.08 5.87
C ILE A 171 6.54 -16.85 5.98
N CYS A 172 5.68 -16.65 4.98
CA CYS A 172 4.67 -15.58 4.99
C CYS A 172 3.41 -15.99 5.75
N HIS A 173 2.93 -17.21 5.53
CA HIS A 173 1.73 -17.74 6.17
C HIS A 173 2.07 -18.44 7.48
N LYS A 174 1.66 -17.85 8.59
CA LYS A 174 1.83 -18.44 9.91
C LYS A 174 0.50 -19.00 10.39
N LYS A 175 0.46 -20.30 10.69
CA LYS A 175 -0.65 -20.85 11.46
C LYS A 175 -0.71 -20.10 12.78
N THR A 176 -1.87 -19.53 13.09
CA THR A 176 -2.18 -19.10 14.45
C THR A 176 -2.13 -20.35 15.33
N ALA A 177 -1.36 -20.26 16.42
CA ALA A 177 -1.34 -21.30 17.45
C ALA A 177 -2.73 -21.45 18.08
#